data_AF-A0A382SGR6-F1
#
_entry.id   AF-A0A382SGR6-F1
#
_cell.length_a   1.000
_cell.length_b   1.000
_cell.length_c   1.000
_cell.angle_alpha   90.00
_cell.angle_beta   90.00
_cell.angle_gamma   90.00
#
_symmetry.space_group_name_H-M   'P 1'
#
loop_
_entity.id
_entity.type
_entity.pdbx_description
1 polymer ?
#
loop_
_entity_poly.entity_id
_entity_poly.type
_entity_poly.pdbx_seq_one_letter_code
_entity_poly.pdbx_strand_id
1 'polypeptide(L)'
;MADSPQLKRVLSLMDATMINVGGIIGSGIFMVPATVALYTASSSLFFMVWIIGGIVSLFGALSVAELGAAMPRAGGQYIYLNEAYGPVWGYL
;
A
#
# COMPACT_ATOMS: atom_id res chain seq x y z
N MET A 1 11.04 -15.66 -32.11
CA MET A 1 10.62 -15.07 -30.82
C MET A 1 9.24 -14.49 -31.04
N ALA A 2 8.21 -15.06 -30.41
CA ALA A 2 6.86 -14.52 -30.51
C ALA A 2 6.83 -13.15 -29.83
N ASP A 3 6.38 -12.14 -30.56
CA ASP A 3 6.21 -10.77 -30.08
C ASP A 3 5.19 -10.81 -28.94
N SER A 4 5.66 -10.61 -27.70
CA SER A 4 4.78 -10.66 -26.53
C SER A 4 3.90 -9.42 -26.57
N PRO A 5 2.56 -9.53 -26.48
CA PRO A 5 1.69 -8.38 -26.58
C PRO A 5 2.03 -7.35 -25.49
N GLN A 6 2.54 -6.20 -25.92
CA GLN A 6 2.90 -5.12 -25.01
C GLN A 6 1.64 -4.42 -24.51
N LEU A 7 1.51 -4.30 -23.19
CA LEU A 7 0.40 -3.56 -22.57
C LEU A 7 0.49 -2.07 -22.93
N LYS A 8 -0.63 -1.49 -23.34
CA LYS A 8 -0.71 -0.05 -23.61
C LYS A 8 -0.64 0.73 -22.30
N ARG A 9 0.25 1.72 -22.21
CA ARG A 9 0.35 2.66 -21.08
C ARG A 9 -0.73 3.72 -21.19
N VAL A 10 -1.93 3.42 -20.69
CA VAL A 10 -3.10 4.31 -20.76
C VAL A 10 -3.55 4.87 -19.41
N LEU A 11 -3.02 4.33 -18.31
CA LEU A 11 -3.40 4.77 -16.97
C LEU A 11 -2.83 6.16 -16.68
N SER A 12 -3.73 7.08 -16.33
CA SER A 12 -3.39 8.39 -15.80
C SER A 12 -3.12 8.32 -14.29
N LEU A 13 -2.65 9.43 -13.70
CA LEU A 13 -2.52 9.58 -12.25
C LEU A 13 -3.84 9.35 -11.52
N MET A 14 -4.95 9.85 -12.09
CA MET A 14 -6.27 9.68 -11.49
C MET A 14 -6.67 8.21 -11.50
N ASP A 15 -6.48 7.50 -12.62
CA ASP A 15 -6.81 6.07 -12.71
C ASP A 15 -6.00 5.26 -11.71
N ALA A 16 -4.69 5.51 -11.62
CA ALA A 16 -3.82 4.84 -10.66
C ALA A 16 -4.22 5.12 -9.21
N THR A 17 -4.61 6.36 -8.90
CA THR A 17 -5.06 6.77 -7.56
C THR A 17 -6.37 6.08 -7.21
N MET A 18 -7.35 6.07 -8.11
CA MET A 18 -8.65 5.44 -7.90
C MET A 18 -8.53 3.92 -7.71
N ILE A 19 -7.66 3.26 -8.49
CA ILE A 19 -7.35 1.83 -8.32
C ILE A 19 -6.76 1.59 -6.92
N ASN A 20 -5.81 2.43 -6.49
CA ASN A 20 -5.19 2.30 -5.18
C ASN A 20 -6.20 2.49 -4.03
N VAL A 21 -7.02 3.56 -4.09
CA VAL A 21 -8.08 3.84 -3.12
C VAL A 21 -9.08 2.68 -3.04
N GLY A 22 -9.51 2.15 -4.19
CA GLY A 22 -10.40 0.98 -4.26
C GLY A 22 -9.77 -0.30 -3.70
N GLY A 23 -8.44 -0.45 -3.81
CA GLY A 23 -7.70 -1.56 -3.22
C GLY A 23 -7.54 -1.45 -1.70
N ILE A 24 -7.42 -0.23 -1.16
CA ILE A 24 -7.26 0.02 0.29
C ILE A 24 -8.60 -0.10 1.03
N ILE A 25 -9.67 0.47 0.48
CA ILE A 25 -10.99 0.48 1.14
C ILE A 25 -11.65 -0.89 0.99
N GLY A 26 -11.47 -1.73 2.00
CA GLY A 26 -12.08 -3.06 2.10
C GLY A 26 -13.03 -3.20 3.30
N SER A 27 -13.31 -4.45 3.68
CA SER A 27 -14.20 -4.77 4.80
C SER A 27 -13.67 -4.31 6.17
N GLY A 28 -12.37 -4.04 6.27
CA GLY A 28 -11.71 -3.60 7.51
C GLY A 28 -12.34 -2.35 8.12
N ILE A 29 -12.74 -1.35 7.31
CA ILE A 29 -13.36 -0.12 7.84
C ILE A 29 -14.73 -0.36 8.48
N PHE A 30 -15.41 -1.47 8.19
CA PHE A 30 -16.70 -1.78 8.78
C PHE A 30 -16.58 -2.62 10.06
N MET A 31 -15.54 -3.43 10.19
CA MET A 31 -15.35 -4.33 11.34
C MET A 31 -14.35 -3.80 12.39
N VAL A 32 -13.25 -3.18 11.95
CA VAL A 32 -12.17 -2.74 12.82
C VAL A 32 -12.60 -1.61 13.76
N PRO A 33 -13.40 -0.60 13.35
CA PRO A 33 -13.85 0.44 14.27
C PRO A 33 -14.57 -0.08 15.51
N ALA A 34 -15.44 -1.09 15.35
CA ALA A 34 -16.11 -1.71 16.49
C ALA A 34 -15.10 -2.34 17.45
N THR A 35 -14.09 -3.03 16.92
CA THR A 35 -13.01 -3.62 17.71
C THR A 35 -12.20 -2.54 18.42
N VAL A 36 -11.77 -1.49 17.72
CA VAL A 36 -11.02 -0.37 18.31
C VAL A 36 -11.84 0.30 19.41
N ALA A 37 -13.13 0.56 19.18
CA ALA A 37 -14.04 1.16 20.17
C ALA A 37 -14.16 0.32 21.45
N LEU A 38 -14.13 -1.02 21.35
CA LEU A 38 -14.12 -1.90 22.54
C LEU A 38 -12.84 -1.74 23.37
N TYR A 39 -11.70 -1.46 22.74
CA TYR A 39 -10.42 -1.24 23.43
C TYR A 39 -10.19 0.23 23.80
N THR A 40 -10.85 1.18 23.14
CA THR A 40 -10.78 2.61 23.44
C THR A 40 -12.03 3.05 24.19
N ALA A 41 -11.97 3.09 25.53
CA ALA A 41 -13.06 3.55 26.39
C ALA A 41 -13.33 5.07 26.33
N SER A 42 -12.82 5.78 25.30
CA SER A 42 -13.00 7.21 25.07
C SER A 42 -13.07 7.52 23.58
N SER A 43 -13.98 8.42 23.20
CA SER A 43 -14.11 8.93 21.84
C SER A 43 -12.84 9.64 21.35
N SER A 44 -12.13 10.36 22.23
CA SER A 44 -10.88 11.02 21.87
C SER A 44 -9.78 10.01 21.53
N LEU A 45 -9.66 8.93 22.31
CA LEU A 45 -8.68 7.87 22.07
C LEU A 45 -9.02 7.08 20.80
N PHE A 46 -10.31 6.82 20.55
CA PHE A 46 -10.77 6.18 19.32
C PHE A 46 -10.24 6.92 18.08
N PHE A 47 -10.47 8.24 17.97
CA PHE A 47 -9.98 9.01 16.82
C PHE A 47 -8.45 9.14 16.81
N MET A 48 -7.79 9.26 17.97
CA MET A 48 -6.33 9.32 18.04
C MET A 48 -5.67 8.09 17.44
N VAL A 49 -6.20 6.89 17.68
CA VAL A 49 -5.65 5.65 17.11
C VAL A 49 -5.66 5.70 15.58
N TRP A 50 -6.75 6.16 14.97
CA TRP A 50 -6.86 6.30 13.52
C TRP A 50 -5.93 7.38 12.95
N ILE A 51 -5.83 8.53 13.62
CA ILE A 51 -4.94 9.61 13.19
C ILE A 51 -3.48 9.16 13.24
N ILE A 52 -3.05 8.57 14.36
CA ILE A 52 -1.67 8.08 14.52
C ILE A 52 -1.39 6.95 13.52
N GLY A 53 -2.31 6.00 13.36
CA GLY A 53 -2.20 4.93 12.37
C GLY A 53 -2.08 5.47 10.95
N GLY A 54 -2.86 6.51 10.62
CA GLY A 54 -2.78 7.20 9.33
C GLY A 54 -1.43 7.86 9.09
N ILE A 55 -0.84 8.52 10.10
CA ILE A 55 0.48 9.12 10.01
C ILE A 55 1.57 8.05 9.79
N VAL A 56 1.53 6.95 10.53
CA VAL A 56 2.47 5.83 10.35
C VAL A 56 2.33 5.23 8.95
N SER A 57 1.10 5.01 8.50
CA SER A 57 0.82 4.51 7.14
C SER A 57 1.30 5.48 6.06
N LEU A 58 1.20 6.80 6.28
CA LEU A 58 1.66 7.80 5.33
C LEU A 58 3.18 7.73 5.14
N PHE A 59 3.95 7.60 6.22
CA PHE A 59 5.40 7.43 6.11
C PHE A 59 5.76 6.16 5.35
N GLY A 60 5.10 5.04 5.65
CA GLY A 60 5.30 3.80 4.89
C GLY A 60 4.95 3.95 3.40
N ALA A 61 3.84 4.62 3.09
CA ALA A 61 3.42 4.87 1.71
C ALA A 61 4.43 5.74 0.94
N LEU A 62 4.98 6.77 1.57
CA LEU A 62 6.01 7.63 0.95
C LEU A 62 7.30 6.85 0.69
N SER A 63 7.75 6.02 1.63
CA SER A 63 8.93 5.16 1.43
C SER A 63 8.74 4.17 0.28
N VAL A 64 7.56 3.54 0.18
CA VAL A 64 7.25 2.63 -0.93
C VAL A 64 7.09 3.38 -2.25
N ALA A 65 6.53 4.59 -2.24
CA ALA A 65 6.40 5.44 -3.42
C ALA A 65 7.78 5.84 -3.99
N GLU A 66 8.75 6.16 -3.13
CA GLU A 66 10.13 6.44 -3.52
C GLU A 66 10.76 5.23 -4.24
N LEU A 67 10.62 4.03 -3.66
CA LEU A 67 11.11 2.79 -4.29
C LEU A 67 10.39 2.47 -5.60
N GLY A 68 9.08 2.71 -5.67
CA GLY A 68 8.30 2.55 -6.90
C GLY A 68 8.69 3.51 -8.01
N ALA A 69 9.07 4.75 -7.67
CA ALA A 69 9.60 5.71 -8.62
C ALA A 69 11.03 5.34 -9.07
N ALA A 70 11.88 4.87 -8.16
CA ALA A 70 13.25 4.45 -8.47
C ALA A 70 13.31 3.15 -9.29
N MET A 71 12.39 2.21 -9.07
CA MET A 71 12.32 0.92 -9.76
C MET A 71 10.93 0.70 -10.37
N PRO A 72 10.62 1.31 -11.54
CA PRO A 72 9.29 1.27 -12.16
C PRO A 72 9.03 -0.06 -12.89
N ARG A 73 9.05 -1.16 -12.14
CA ARG A 73 8.80 -2.54 -12.60
C ARG A 73 7.58 -3.10 -11.87
N ALA A 74 6.80 -3.93 -12.55
CA ALA A 74 5.73 -4.68 -11.89
C ALA A 74 6.37 -5.74 -10.98
N GLY A 75 6.08 -5.70 -9.68
CA GLY A 75 6.58 -6.67 -8.70
C GLY A 75 6.70 -6.18 -7.25
N GLY A 76 6.67 -4.85 -7.02
CA GLY A 76 6.57 -4.28 -5.67
C GLY A 76 7.66 -4.76 -4.71
N GLN A 77 7.26 -5.18 -3.51
CA GLN A 77 8.16 -5.60 -2.43
C GLN A 77 9.13 -6.72 -2.86
N TYR A 78 8.68 -7.69 -3.67
CA TYR A 78 9.53 -8.76 -4.18
C TYR A 78 10.77 -8.19 -4.89
N ILE A 79 10.55 -7.21 -5.79
CA ILE A 79 11.65 -6.59 -6.54
C ILE A 79 12.52 -5.75 -5.62
N TYR A 80 11.92 -5.01 -4.67
CA TYR A 80 12.67 -4.14 -3.77
C TYR A 80 13.59 -4.93 -2.84
N LEU A 81 13.07 -6.02 -2.25
CA LEU A 81 13.83 -6.88 -1.35
C LEU A 81 14.84 -7.75 -2.10
N ASN A 82 14.50 -8.24 -3.29
CA ASN A 82 15.45 -8.96 -4.13
C ASN A 82 16.65 -8.09 -4.53
N GLU A 83 16.41 -6.81 -4.87
CA GLU A 83 17.47 -5.87 -5.22
C GLU A 83 18.32 -5.49 -4.00
N ALA A 84 17.70 -5.25 -2.85
CA ALA A 84 18.40 -4.79 -1.65
C ALA A 84 19.15 -5.90 -0.90
N TYR A 85 18.57 -7.10 -0.84
CA TYR A 85 19.03 -8.18 0.06
C TYR A 85 19.25 -9.52 -0.65
N GLY A 86 18.87 -9.64 -1.93
CA GLY A 86 19.07 -10.83 -2.74
C GLY A 86 17.87 -11.78 -2.79
N PRO A 87 17.98 -12.88 -3.57
CA PRO A 87 16.82 -13.66 -4.00
C PRO A 87 16.02 -14.35 -2.89
N VAL A 88 16.69 -14.79 -1.83
CA VAL A 88 16.02 -15.44 -0.70
C VAL A 88 15.08 -14.45 -0.01
N TRP A 89 15.53 -13.22 0.21
CA TRP A 89 14.74 -12.19 0.86
C TRP A 89 13.71 -11.53 -0.05
N GLY A 90 13.91 -11.59 -1.37
CA GLY A 90 12.86 -11.26 -2.33
C GLY A 90 11.69 -12.25 -2.27
N TYR A 91 11.99 -13.54 -2.06
CA TYR A 91 11.00 -14.62 -2.05
C TYR A 91 10.18 -14.73 -0.75
N LEU A 92 10.80 -14.46 0.40
CA LEU A 92 10.17 -14.52 1.72
C LEU A 92 9.23 -13.35 1.99
#